data_AF-A0A951G3C8-F1
#
_entry.id   AF-A0A951G3C8-F1
#
_cell.length_a   1.000
_cell.length_b   1.000
_cell.length_c   1.000
_cell.angle_alpha   90.00
_cell.angle_beta   90.00
_cell.angle_gamma   90.00
#
_symmetry.space_group_name_H-M   'P 1'
#
loop_
_entity.id
_entity.type
_entity.pdbx_description
1 polymer ?
#
loop_
_entity_poly.entity_id
_entity_poly.type
_entity_poly.pdbx_seq_one_letter_code
_entity_poly.pdbx_strand_id
1 'polypeptide(L)'
;MAADSTPAAAAFFDLDRTLMEGSSAFQFGRAAYRAGLLSRRQLIADGWANLMFRLRGASDKASHELRNRISHDLAGTRVRDLERLGVDVLAGVLPRIYPQVLSRAYDHQDAGCRVYIVTAASQELANTLAHVLALDGAIGSSFSEVVDGVYTGKPTGLFIYGQEKAVAIERLAESEGLDLSASYAYSDSASDLPMLRLVGHPVVVNPDSTLAKTARAERWEVLRFDRLGRRLKAGVGLIGAAVAGGAGSAALAARARRRRGLIGKLR
;
A
#
# COMPACT_ATOMS: atom_id res chain seq x y z
N MET A 1 -27.34 35.25 -8.88
CA MET A 1 -27.78 33.84 -8.78
C MET A 1 -26.62 33.09 -8.17
N ALA A 2 -26.61 32.90 -6.86
CA ALA A 2 -25.61 32.04 -6.23
C ALA A 2 -25.94 30.61 -6.67
N ALA A 3 -25.00 29.94 -7.33
CA ALA A 3 -25.15 28.53 -7.62
C ALA A 3 -25.28 27.81 -6.28
N ASP A 4 -26.38 27.10 -6.11
CA ASP A 4 -26.66 26.22 -4.99
C ASP A 4 -25.72 25.00 -5.13
N SER A 5 -24.43 25.21 -4.82
CA SER A 5 -23.42 24.16 -4.90
C SER A 5 -23.45 23.38 -3.60
N THR A 6 -24.18 22.26 -3.61
CA THR A 6 -23.97 21.21 -2.60
C THR A 6 -22.46 20.92 -2.55
N PRO A 7 -21.82 20.97 -1.37
CA PRO A 7 -20.39 20.72 -1.28
C PRO A 7 -20.06 19.35 -1.89
N ALA A 8 -19.04 19.31 -2.75
CA ALA A 8 -18.72 18.12 -3.53
C ALA A 8 -18.09 17.06 -2.61
N ALA A 9 -18.52 15.80 -2.73
CA ALA A 9 -17.87 14.70 -2.03
C ALA A 9 -16.58 14.30 -2.76
N ALA A 10 -15.67 13.62 -2.05
CA ALA A 10 -14.45 13.08 -2.63
C ALA A 10 -14.19 11.64 -2.17
N ALA A 11 -13.37 10.91 -2.93
CA ALA A 11 -12.87 9.60 -2.56
C ALA A 11 -11.34 9.58 -2.56
N PHE A 12 -10.76 9.28 -1.41
CA PHE A 12 -9.33 9.27 -1.17
C PHE A 12 -8.79 7.84 -1.15
N PHE A 13 -7.85 7.52 -2.02
CA PHE A 13 -7.28 6.18 -2.14
C PHE A 13 -5.82 6.16 -1.72
N ASP A 14 -5.50 5.37 -0.70
CA ASP A 14 -4.12 4.94 -0.52
C ASP A 14 -3.63 4.14 -1.76
N LEU A 15 -2.32 4.14 -1.98
CA LEU A 15 -1.71 3.51 -3.15
C LEU A 15 -1.28 2.07 -2.87
N ASP A 16 -0.34 1.87 -1.94
CA ASP A 16 0.36 0.61 -1.75
C ASP A 16 -0.52 -0.42 -1.04
N ARG A 17 -0.79 -1.58 -1.66
CA ARG A 17 -1.73 -2.63 -1.20
C ARG A 17 -3.21 -2.24 -1.18
N THR A 18 -3.52 -0.99 -1.46
CA THR A 18 -4.88 -0.45 -1.59
C THR A 18 -5.30 -0.34 -3.05
N LEU A 19 -4.75 0.61 -3.82
CA LEU A 19 -5.02 0.77 -5.25
C LEU A 19 -4.19 -0.20 -6.12
N MET A 20 -3.00 -0.60 -5.65
CA MET A 20 -2.13 -1.58 -6.31
C MET A 20 -1.65 -2.71 -5.39
N GLU A 21 -1.34 -3.86 -5.94
CA GLU A 21 -0.67 -4.96 -5.23
C GLU A 21 0.80 -4.61 -4.94
N GLY A 22 1.25 -4.86 -3.71
CA GLY A 22 2.65 -4.70 -3.32
C GLY A 22 3.01 -3.28 -2.92
N SER A 23 4.20 -2.81 -3.33
CA SER A 23 4.70 -1.47 -2.97
C SER A 23 5.28 -0.76 -4.18
N SER A 24 4.86 0.49 -4.37
CA SER A 24 5.38 1.44 -5.36
C SER A 24 6.83 1.81 -5.07
N ALA A 25 7.21 1.99 -3.79
CA ALA A 25 8.59 2.24 -3.38
C ALA A 25 9.54 1.10 -3.80
N PHE A 26 9.08 -0.15 -3.74
CA PHE A 26 9.85 -1.29 -4.26
C PHE A 26 10.04 -1.22 -5.79
N GLN A 27 9.02 -0.78 -6.54
CA GLN A 27 9.16 -0.59 -7.99
C GLN A 27 10.13 0.54 -8.32
N PHE A 28 10.08 1.64 -7.56
CA PHE A 28 11.04 2.74 -7.65
C PHE A 28 12.47 2.27 -7.39
N GLY A 29 12.72 1.59 -6.26
CA GLY A 29 14.05 1.07 -5.93
C GLY A 29 14.58 0.11 -7.00
N ARG A 30 13.71 -0.73 -7.58
CA ARG A 30 14.08 -1.63 -8.70
C ARG A 30 14.42 -0.88 -9.98
N ALA A 31 13.74 0.23 -10.28
CA ALA A 31 14.05 1.08 -11.43
C ALA A 31 15.38 1.82 -11.20
N ALA A 32 15.57 2.44 -10.04
CA ALA A 32 16.80 3.13 -9.66
C ALA A 32 18.02 2.20 -9.67
N TYR A 33 17.88 0.96 -9.18
CA TYR A 33 18.92 -0.06 -9.25
C TYR A 33 19.27 -0.43 -10.70
N ARG A 34 18.27 -0.62 -11.58
CA ARG A 34 18.49 -0.94 -13.00
C ARG A 34 19.16 0.21 -13.75
N ALA A 35 18.87 1.45 -13.37
CA ALA A 35 19.50 2.65 -13.92
C ALA A 35 20.90 2.94 -13.34
N GLY A 36 21.40 2.12 -12.40
CA GLY A 36 22.70 2.31 -11.76
C GLY A 36 22.74 3.44 -10.72
N LEU A 37 21.59 4.01 -10.36
CA LEU A 37 21.47 5.08 -9.36
C LEU A 37 21.51 4.57 -7.92
N LEU A 38 21.13 3.30 -7.70
CA LEU A 38 21.25 2.64 -6.40
C LEU A 38 22.15 1.40 -6.50
N SER A 39 23.02 1.23 -5.51
CA SER A 39 23.75 -0.02 -5.33
C SER A 39 22.86 -1.11 -4.71
N ARG A 40 23.24 -2.39 -4.88
CA ARG A 40 22.54 -3.53 -4.24
C ARG A 40 22.46 -3.39 -2.72
N ARG A 41 23.51 -2.83 -2.11
CA ARG A 41 23.59 -2.64 -0.65
C ARG A 41 22.59 -1.59 -0.17
N GLN A 42 22.49 -0.46 -0.89
CA GLN A 42 21.50 0.60 -0.60
C GLN A 42 20.07 0.07 -0.78
N LEU A 43 19.79 -0.62 -1.89
CA LEU A 43 18.45 -1.20 -2.12
C LEU A 43 17.99 -2.12 -0.98
N ILE A 44 18.89 -2.96 -0.45
CA ILE A 44 18.60 -3.86 0.68
C ILE A 44 18.43 -3.05 1.97
N ALA A 45 19.29 -2.06 2.23
CA ALA A 45 19.21 -1.22 3.41
C ALA A 45 17.92 -0.41 3.46
N ASP A 46 17.52 0.20 2.34
CA ASP A 46 16.31 1.01 2.22
C ASP A 46 15.06 0.16 2.31
N GLY A 47 15.06 -1.02 1.66
CA GLY A 47 14.00 -2.00 1.80
C GLY A 47 13.82 -2.46 3.25
N TRP A 48 14.91 -2.67 3.98
CA TRP A 48 14.87 -3.01 5.40
C TRP A 48 14.35 -1.87 6.26
N ALA A 49 14.80 -0.64 6.01
CA ALA A 49 14.33 0.55 6.73
C ALA A 49 12.82 0.77 6.54
N ASN A 50 12.32 0.67 5.31
CA ASN A 50 10.91 0.78 4.99
C ASN A 50 10.08 -0.31 5.69
N LEU A 51 10.54 -1.57 5.64
CA LEU A 51 9.86 -2.67 6.33
C LEU A 51 9.79 -2.43 7.84
N MET A 52 10.89 -2.01 8.47
CA MET A 52 10.92 -1.75 9.91
C MET A 52 10.06 -0.56 10.31
N PHE A 53 9.99 0.48 9.48
CA PHE A 53 9.11 1.63 9.67
C PHE A 53 7.64 1.21 9.67
N ARG A 54 7.24 0.36 8.71
CA ARG A 54 5.87 -0.18 8.64
C ARG A 54 5.51 -1.08 9.82
N LEU A 55 6.45 -1.92 10.28
CA LEU A 55 6.20 -2.87 11.36
C LEU A 55 6.11 -2.22 12.73
N ARG A 56 6.91 -1.18 13.00
CA ARG A 56 6.94 -0.53 14.30
C ARG A 56 5.81 0.48 14.51
N GLY A 57 5.14 0.89 13.42
CA GLY A 57 4.33 2.09 13.43
C GLY A 57 5.24 3.31 13.53
N ALA A 58 4.96 4.33 12.72
CA ALA A 58 5.77 5.54 12.78
C ALA A 58 5.26 6.41 13.93
N SER A 59 6.12 6.68 14.91
CA SER A 59 6.00 7.93 15.64
C SER A 59 6.40 9.08 14.73
N ASP A 60 5.92 10.29 15.00
CA ASP A 60 6.27 11.49 14.22
C ASP A 60 7.79 11.62 14.06
N LYS A 61 8.54 11.28 15.12
CA LYS A 61 10.01 11.27 15.11
C LYS A 61 10.59 10.32 14.06
N ALA A 62 10.08 9.08 13.95
CA ALA A 62 10.55 8.11 12.97
C ALA A 62 10.24 8.56 11.53
N SER A 63 9.08 9.19 11.32
CA SER A 63 8.69 9.77 10.02
C SER A 63 9.64 10.89 9.60
N HIS A 64 9.96 11.80 10.54
CA HIS A 64 10.92 12.86 10.30
C HIS A 64 12.34 12.33 10.02
N GLU A 65 12.79 11.33 10.76
CA GLU A 65 14.10 10.70 10.54
C GLU A 65 14.19 10.03 9.15
N LEU A 66 13.12 9.33 8.72
CA LEU A 66 13.07 8.72 7.40
C LEU A 66 13.08 9.78 6.29
N ARG A 67 12.25 10.84 6.41
CA ARG A 67 12.24 11.94 5.44
C ARG A 67 13.62 12.59 5.36
N ASN A 68 14.25 12.89 6.50
CA ASN A 68 15.55 13.54 6.53
C ASN A 68 16.63 12.67 5.86
N ARG A 69 16.59 11.35 6.08
CA ARG A 69 17.49 10.41 5.39
C ARG A 69 17.27 10.42 3.88
N ILE A 70 16.02 10.25 3.43
CA ILE A 70 15.69 10.27 1.99
C ILE A 70 16.13 11.59 1.36
N SER A 71 15.89 12.72 2.04
CA SER A 71 16.31 14.03 1.56
C SER A 71 17.83 14.08 1.40
N HIS A 72 18.58 13.66 2.41
CA HIS A 72 20.03 13.62 2.36
C HIS A 72 20.55 12.75 1.22
N ASP A 73 19.96 11.58 1.00
CA ASP A 73 20.35 10.65 -0.07
C ASP A 73 20.04 11.22 -1.48
N LEU A 74 19.08 12.14 -1.60
CA LEU A 74 18.74 12.82 -2.84
C LEU A 74 19.70 13.98 -3.18
N ALA A 75 20.49 14.47 -2.22
CA ALA A 75 21.34 15.65 -2.39
C ALA A 75 22.24 15.54 -3.63
N GLY A 76 22.20 16.55 -4.50
CA GLY A 76 22.99 16.59 -5.74
C GLY A 76 22.41 15.76 -6.90
N THR A 77 21.32 15.03 -6.68
CA THR A 77 20.63 14.31 -7.76
C THR A 77 19.83 15.29 -8.61
N ARG A 78 19.93 15.20 -9.94
CA ARG A 78 19.10 15.99 -10.85
C ARG A 78 17.68 15.43 -10.87
N VAL A 79 16.69 16.30 -10.80
CA VAL A 79 15.27 15.92 -10.89
C VAL A 79 15.00 15.11 -12.16
N ARG A 80 15.57 15.56 -13.29
CA ARG A 80 15.47 14.86 -14.58
C ARG A 80 15.97 13.42 -14.58
N ASP A 81 16.94 13.08 -13.74
CA ASP A 81 17.46 11.71 -13.68
C ASP A 81 16.46 10.78 -12.98
N LEU A 82 15.72 11.27 -11.98
CA LEU A 82 14.62 10.52 -11.36
C LEU A 82 13.38 10.47 -12.24
N GLU A 83 13.04 11.56 -12.93
CA GLU A 83 11.92 11.59 -13.89
C GLU A 83 12.08 10.54 -14.98
N ARG A 84 13.31 10.31 -15.46
CA ARG A 84 13.64 9.28 -16.45
C ARG A 84 13.37 7.86 -15.95
N LEU A 85 13.33 7.63 -14.64
CA LEU A 85 12.92 6.35 -14.06
C LEU A 85 11.41 6.12 -14.18
N GLY A 86 10.62 7.18 -14.36
CA GLY A 86 9.16 7.14 -14.35
C GLY A 86 8.57 6.06 -15.24
N VAL A 87 9.11 5.86 -16.44
CA VAL A 87 8.65 4.82 -17.37
C VAL A 87 8.83 3.41 -16.78
N ASP A 88 10.01 3.12 -16.23
CA ASP A 88 10.31 1.82 -15.60
C ASP A 88 9.49 1.59 -14.33
N VAL A 89 9.24 2.67 -13.57
CA VAL A 89 8.39 2.62 -12.37
C VAL A 89 6.95 2.33 -12.76
N LEU A 90 6.39 3.05 -13.74
CA LEU A 90 5.04 2.82 -14.24
C LEU A 90 4.88 1.42 -14.83
N ALA A 91 5.85 0.92 -15.61
CA ALA A 91 5.85 -0.45 -16.11
C ALA A 91 5.85 -1.49 -14.98
N GLY A 92 6.40 -1.14 -13.80
CA GLY A 92 6.31 -1.95 -12.58
C GLY A 92 4.97 -1.81 -11.85
N VAL A 93 4.39 -0.61 -11.82
CA VAL A 93 3.20 -0.29 -11.02
C VAL A 93 1.89 -0.64 -11.75
N LEU A 94 1.71 -0.23 -13.01
CA LEU A 94 0.43 -0.37 -13.72
C LEU A 94 -0.10 -1.80 -13.79
N PRO A 95 0.71 -2.86 -14.04
CA PRO A 95 0.22 -4.24 -14.05
C PRO A 95 -0.26 -4.75 -12.68
N ARG A 96 0.01 -4.00 -11.60
CA ARG A 96 -0.35 -4.35 -10.23
C ARG A 96 -1.57 -3.60 -9.73
N ILE A 97 -2.11 -2.64 -10.49
CA ILE A 97 -3.34 -1.95 -10.12
C ILE A 97 -4.47 -2.98 -9.98
N TYR A 98 -5.22 -2.90 -8.88
CA TYR A 98 -6.40 -3.74 -8.69
C TYR A 98 -7.54 -3.21 -9.57
N PRO A 99 -7.95 -3.94 -10.63
CA PRO A 99 -8.99 -3.42 -11.53
C PRO A 99 -10.31 -3.17 -10.80
N GLN A 100 -10.60 -3.93 -9.74
CA GLN A 100 -11.80 -3.75 -8.93
C GLN A 100 -11.78 -2.45 -8.11
N VAL A 101 -10.61 -2.08 -7.58
CA VAL A 101 -10.47 -0.83 -6.80
C VAL A 101 -10.49 0.37 -7.73
N LEU A 102 -9.83 0.25 -8.90
CA LEU A 102 -9.89 1.28 -9.93
C LEU A 102 -11.32 1.47 -10.47
N SER A 103 -12.09 0.39 -10.67
CA SER A 103 -13.50 0.51 -11.04
C SER A 103 -14.31 1.29 -10.01
N ARG A 104 -14.08 1.06 -8.71
CA ARG A 104 -14.74 1.83 -7.64
C ARG A 104 -14.37 3.32 -7.66
N ALA A 105 -13.13 3.63 -8.04
CA ALA A 105 -12.71 5.02 -8.25
C ALA A 105 -13.52 5.67 -9.37
N TYR A 106 -13.71 4.97 -10.49
CA TYR A 106 -14.55 5.47 -11.59
C TYR A 106 -16.02 5.59 -11.21
N ASP A 107 -16.57 4.62 -10.46
CA ASP A 107 -17.95 4.70 -9.96
C ASP A 107 -18.18 5.97 -9.11
N HIS A 108 -17.17 6.40 -8.34
CA HIS A 108 -17.21 7.66 -7.58
C HIS A 108 -17.21 8.88 -8.49
N GLN A 109 -16.37 8.91 -9.52
CA GLN A 109 -16.35 10.00 -10.51
C GLN A 109 -17.69 10.10 -11.24
N ASP A 110 -18.26 8.97 -11.66
CA ASP A 110 -19.57 8.89 -12.32
C ASP A 110 -20.71 9.34 -11.39
N ALA A 111 -20.54 9.20 -10.07
CA ALA A 111 -21.44 9.72 -9.05
C ALA A 111 -21.20 11.20 -8.69
N GLY A 112 -20.27 11.88 -9.38
CA GLY A 112 -19.94 13.29 -9.16
C GLY A 112 -18.95 13.56 -8.03
N CYS A 113 -18.30 12.54 -7.48
CA CYS A 113 -17.23 12.71 -6.49
C CYS A 113 -15.88 12.99 -7.17
N ARG A 114 -15.04 13.80 -6.53
CA ARG A 114 -13.63 13.97 -6.92
C ARG A 114 -12.79 12.82 -6.39
N VAL A 115 -11.83 12.33 -7.17
CA VAL A 115 -11.02 11.17 -6.78
C VAL A 115 -9.52 11.49 -6.69
N TYR A 116 -8.95 11.19 -5.52
CA TYR A 116 -7.56 11.51 -5.20
C TYR A 116 -6.77 10.28 -4.77
N ILE A 117 -5.52 10.17 -5.23
CA ILE A 117 -4.53 9.28 -4.62
C ILE A 117 -3.92 9.99 -3.39
N VAL A 118 -3.76 9.30 -2.27
CA VAL A 118 -3.12 9.84 -1.05
C VAL A 118 -2.05 8.87 -0.56
N THR A 119 -0.77 9.21 -0.74
CA THR A 119 0.32 8.24 -0.60
C THR A 119 1.57 8.81 0.04
N ALA A 120 2.31 7.95 0.75
CA ALA A 120 3.65 8.28 1.25
C ALA A 120 4.72 8.30 0.15
N ALA A 121 4.42 7.78 -1.05
CA ALA A 121 5.29 7.88 -2.22
C ALA A 121 5.45 9.34 -2.69
N SER A 122 6.39 9.59 -3.60
CA SER A 122 6.67 10.96 -4.04
C SER A 122 5.48 11.60 -4.75
N GLN A 123 5.32 12.91 -4.58
CA GLN A 123 4.29 13.70 -5.26
C GLN A 123 4.34 13.54 -6.78
N GLU A 124 5.53 13.43 -7.37
CA GLU A 124 5.72 13.27 -8.81
C GLU A 124 5.16 11.93 -9.32
N LEU A 125 5.41 10.84 -8.59
CA LEU A 125 4.84 9.53 -8.94
C LEU A 125 3.33 9.54 -8.75
N ALA A 126 2.84 10.12 -7.65
CA ALA A 126 1.43 10.21 -7.34
C ALA A 126 0.66 10.98 -8.44
N ASN A 127 1.18 12.14 -8.86
CA ASN A 127 0.63 12.94 -9.97
C ASN A 127 0.64 12.18 -11.29
N THR A 128 1.75 11.50 -11.60
CA THR A 128 1.87 10.70 -12.83
C THR A 128 0.82 9.59 -12.84
N LEU A 129 0.62 8.90 -11.72
CA LEU A 129 -0.38 7.84 -11.60
C LEU A 129 -1.80 8.38 -11.71
N ALA A 130 -2.12 9.48 -11.02
CA ALA A 130 -3.44 10.11 -11.13
C ALA A 130 -3.75 10.47 -12.59
N HIS A 131 -2.79 11.07 -13.31
CA HIS A 131 -2.95 11.41 -14.71
C HIS A 131 -3.16 10.17 -15.60
N VAL A 132 -2.30 9.15 -15.47
CA VAL A 132 -2.37 7.92 -16.29
C VAL A 132 -3.65 7.12 -16.03
N LEU A 133 -4.15 7.15 -14.79
CA LEU A 133 -5.37 6.45 -14.38
C LEU A 133 -6.64 7.30 -14.55
N ALA A 134 -6.52 8.52 -15.07
CA ALA A 134 -7.62 9.48 -15.26
C ALA A 134 -8.37 9.86 -13.95
N LEU A 135 -7.63 10.02 -12.86
CA LEU A 135 -8.14 10.50 -11.57
C LEU A 135 -7.99 12.02 -11.46
N ASP A 136 -8.72 12.65 -10.53
CA ASP A 136 -8.79 14.11 -10.41
C ASP A 136 -7.53 14.75 -9.80
N GLY A 137 -6.77 14.00 -9.00
CA GLY A 137 -5.51 14.49 -8.46
C GLY A 137 -4.79 13.51 -7.54
N ALA A 138 -3.73 14.01 -6.91
CA ALA A 138 -2.98 13.24 -5.94
C ALA A 138 -2.31 14.10 -4.86
N ILE A 139 -2.17 13.52 -3.68
CA ILE A 139 -1.40 14.02 -2.55
C ILE A 139 -0.27 13.01 -2.29
N GLY A 140 0.96 13.45 -2.47
CA GLY A 140 2.17 12.66 -2.24
C GLY A 140 3.18 13.38 -1.38
N SER A 141 4.19 12.65 -0.92
CA SER A 141 5.28 13.20 -0.12
C SER A 141 6.19 14.11 -0.94
N SER A 142 6.56 15.24 -0.35
CA SER A 142 7.71 16.02 -0.77
C SER A 142 8.91 15.64 0.09
N PHE A 143 10.05 15.34 -0.54
CA PHE A 143 11.23 14.89 0.18
C PHE A 143 12.24 16.03 0.36
N SER A 144 12.77 16.57 -0.74
CA SER A 144 13.83 17.60 -0.70
C SER A 144 13.43 18.83 -1.50
N GLU A 145 13.91 19.99 -1.06
CA GLU A 145 13.93 21.22 -1.86
C GLU A 145 14.71 20.99 -3.16
N VAL A 146 14.26 21.66 -4.21
CA VAL A 146 14.86 21.64 -5.55
C VAL A 146 15.28 23.06 -5.90
N VAL A 147 16.53 23.23 -6.32
CA VAL A 147 17.06 24.49 -6.86
C VAL A 147 17.73 24.18 -8.19
N ASP A 148 17.39 24.94 -9.24
CA ASP A 148 17.93 24.77 -10.60
C ASP A 148 17.84 23.33 -11.14
N GLY A 149 16.76 22.62 -10.79
CA GLY A 149 16.53 21.24 -11.22
C GLY A 149 17.36 20.19 -10.50
N VAL A 150 17.97 20.53 -9.35
CA VAL A 150 18.78 19.64 -8.52
C VAL A 150 18.23 19.61 -7.10
N TYR A 151 18.13 18.42 -6.49
CA TYR A 151 17.74 18.28 -5.10
C TYR A 151 18.85 18.80 -4.17
N THR A 152 18.52 19.69 -3.25
CA THR A 152 19.49 20.30 -2.32
C THR A 152 19.82 19.40 -1.12
N GLY A 153 18.99 18.40 -0.87
CA GLY A 153 19.04 17.55 0.31
C GLY A 153 18.37 18.14 1.54
N LYS A 154 17.89 19.39 1.47
CA LYS A 154 17.16 20.04 2.54
C LYS A 154 15.71 19.53 2.55
N PRO A 155 15.24 18.92 3.64
CA PRO A 155 13.87 18.41 3.69
C PRO A 155 12.86 19.52 3.47
N THR A 156 11.89 19.31 2.58
CA THR A 156 10.81 20.27 2.30
C THR A 156 9.44 19.58 2.31
N GLY A 157 8.38 20.37 2.51
CA GLY A 157 7.01 19.88 2.51
C GLY A 157 6.71 18.82 3.59
N LEU A 158 5.62 18.10 3.38
CA LEU A 158 5.13 17.08 4.31
C LEU A 158 5.45 15.67 3.81
N PHE A 159 5.74 14.78 4.76
CA PHE A 159 5.81 13.35 4.50
C PHE A 159 4.43 12.75 4.76
N ILE A 160 3.74 12.36 3.69
CA ILE A 160 2.31 12.03 3.68
C ILE A 160 2.10 10.60 4.20
N TYR A 161 2.25 10.43 5.52
CA TYR A 161 2.11 9.16 6.22
C TYR A 161 1.34 9.33 7.52
N GLY A 162 0.44 8.39 7.81
CA GLY A 162 -0.33 8.39 9.05
C GLY A 162 -1.17 9.66 9.23
N GLN A 163 -0.95 10.39 10.33
CA GLN A 163 -1.68 11.62 10.63
C GLN A 163 -1.55 12.68 9.53
N GLU A 164 -0.41 12.77 8.86
CA GLU A 164 -0.18 13.76 7.80
C GLU A 164 -1.06 13.53 6.57
N LYS A 165 -1.55 12.29 6.34
CA LYS A 165 -2.57 12.05 5.31
C LYS A 165 -3.88 12.73 5.65
N ALA A 166 -4.33 12.63 6.90
CA ALA A 166 -5.56 13.27 7.36
C ALA A 166 -5.45 14.80 7.25
N VAL A 167 -4.34 15.37 7.74
CA VAL A 167 -4.09 16.82 7.65
C VAL A 167 -4.07 17.31 6.20
N ALA A 168 -3.46 16.55 5.29
CA ALA A 168 -3.43 16.93 3.88
C ALA A 168 -4.82 16.85 3.22
N ILE A 169 -5.64 15.87 3.59
CA ILE A 169 -7.04 15.75 3.14
C ILE A 169 -7.89 16.89 3.68
N GLU A 170 -7.76 17.25 4.96
CA GLU A 170 -8.46 18.39 5.56
C GLU A 170 -8.14 19.69 4.80
N ARG A 171 -6.86 19.96 4.54
CA ARG A 171 -6.45 21.14 3.76
C ARG A 171 -6.99 21.14 2.34
N LEU A 172 -6.99 19.99 1.67
CA LEU A 172 -7.57 19.87 0.34
C LEU A 172 -9.08 20.14 0.36
N ALA A 173 -9.78 19.55 1.33
CA ALA A 173 -11.21 19.73 1.51
C ALA A 173 -11.58 21.19 1.80
N GLU A 174 -10.82 21.88 2.64
CA GLU A 174 -11.00 23.33 2.86
C GLU A 174 -10.79 24.12 1.57
N SER A 175 -9.75 23.81 0.79
CA SER A 175 -9.42 24.55 -0.43
C SER A 175 -10.39 24.32 -1.58
N GLU A 176 -10.99 23.12 -1.66
CA GLU A 176 -11.89 22.72 -2.74
C GLU A 176 -13.37 22.72 -2.33
N GLY A 177 -13.68 23.01 -1.07
CA GLY A 177 -15.06 22.99 -0.56
C GLY A 177 -15.66 21.58 -0.51
N LEU A 178 -14.86 20.58 -0.12
CA LEU A 178 -15.28 19.18 -0.08
C LEU A 178 -16.01 18.85 1.23
N ASP A 179 -17.12 18.12 1.15
CA ASP A 179 -17.79 17.58 2.34
C ASP A 179 -17.17 16.23 2.73
N LEU A 180 -16.32 16.25 3.77
CA LEU A 180 -15.68 15.05 4.29
C LEU A 180 -16.68 14.05 4.88
N SER A 181 -17.82 14.51 5.40
CA SER A 181 -18.86 13.63 5.94
C SER A 181 -19.60 12.85 4.86
N ALA A 182 -19.61 13.36 3.62
CA ALA A 182 -20.10 12.65 2.44
C ALA A 182 -18.98 11.95 1.64
N SER A 183 -17.73 12.08 2.08
CA SER A 183 -16.55 11.56 1.38
C SER A 183 -16.18 10.13 1.80
N TYR A 184 -15.27 9.54 1.03
CA TYR A 184 -14.81 8.16 1.15
C TYR A 184 -13.29 8.09 1.32
N ALA A 185 -12.81 7.07 2.01
CA ALA A 185 -11.38 6.81 2.14
C ALA A 185 -11.10 5.31 2.08
N TYR A 186 -10.04 4.93 1.36
CA TYR A 186 -9.64 3.55 1.12
C TYR A 186 -8.21 3.32 1.62
N SER A 187 -8.00 2.31 2.46
CA SER A 187 -6.64 1.92 2.91
C SER A 187 -6.53 0.45 3.38
N ASP A 188 -5.33 -0.12 3.33
CA ASP A 188 -4.95 -1.43 3.88
C ASP A 188 -4.35 -1.37 5.29
N SER A 189 -3.92 -0.18 5.75
CA SER A 189 -3.03 -0.06 6.90
C SER A 189 -3.66 0.65 8.10
N ALA A 190 -3.39 0.13 9.30
CA ALA A 190 -3.77 0.80 10.54
C ALA A 190 -3.08 2.16 10.73
N SER A 191 -1.98 2.42 10.03
CA SER A 191 -1.35 3.76 10.03
C SER A 191 -2.29 4.84 9.49
N ASP A 192 -3.18 4.50 8.57
CA ASP A 192 -4.13 5.42 7.95
C ASP A 192 -5.46 5.55 8.71
N LEU A 193 -5.54 5.04 9.94
CA LEU A 193 -6.72 5.21 10.80
C LEU A 193 -7.17 6.68 10.94
N PRO A 194 -6.27 7.68 11.08
CA PRO A 194 -6.68 9.08 11.09
C PRO A 194 -7.43 9.49 9.80
N MET A 195 -6.91 9.09 8.63
CA MET A 195 -7.55 9.36 7.33
C MET A 195 -8.90 8.65 7.22
N LEU A 196 -9.01 7.39 7.63
CA LEU A 196 -10.25 6.63 7.57
C LEU A 196 -11.33 7.21 8.48
N ARG A 197 -10.97 7.67 9.68
CA ARG A 197 -11.92 8.28 10.64
C ARG A 197 -12.33 9.70 10.29
N LEU A 198 -11.59 10.35 9.39
CA LEU A 198 -11.87 11.72 8.96
C LEU A 198 -13.11 11.81 8.06
N VAL A 199 -13.42 10.74 7.33
CA VAL A 199 -14.50 10.72 6.32
C VAL A 199 -15.74 9.98 6.82
N GLY A 200 -16.90 10.23 6.21
CA GLY A 200 -18.14 9.52 6.55
C GLY A 200 -18.20 8.08 6.06
N HIS A 201 -17.47 7.74 5.00
CA HIS A 201 -17.53 6.43 4.35
C HIS A 201 -16.16 5.74 4.26
N PRO A 202 -15.58 5.27 5.39
CA PRO A 202 -14.34 4.50 5.38
C PRO A 202 -14.53 3.10 4.79
N VAL A 203 -13.63 2.74 3.89
CA VAL A 203 -13.56 1.42 3.27
C VAL A 203 -12.17 0.84 3.43
N VAL A 204 -12.10 -0.41 3.86
CA VAL A 204 -10.85 -1.07 4.18
C VAL A 204 -10.51 -2.10 3.12
N VAL A 205 -9.30 -2.05 2.55
CA VAL A 205 -8.88 -2.90 1.43
C VAL A 205 -7.74 -3.81 1.86
N ASN A 206 -7.89 -5.14 1.78
CA ASN A 206 -6.83 -6.09 2.17
C ASN A 206 -6.19 -5.83 3.55
N PRO A 207 -6.96 -5.59 4.63
CA PRO A 207 -6.42 -5.01 5.85
C PRO A 207 -5.36 -5.85 6.54
N ASP A 208 -4.39 -5.16 7.15
CA ASP A 208 -3.56 -5.73 8.20
C ASP A 208 -4.39 -6.20 9.42
N SER A 209 -3.77 -6.96 10.34
CA SER A 209 -4.50 -7.54 11.47
C SER A 209 -5.08 -6.50 12.43
N THR A 210 -4.46 -5.34 12.55
CA THR A 210 -4.89 -4.26 13.44
C THR A 210 -6.07 -3.53 12.82
N LEU A 211 -5.95 -3.10 11.56
CA LEU A 211 -7.04 -2.46 10.84
C LEU A 211 -8.24 -3.39 10.68
N ALA A 212 -8.02 -4.69 10.46
CA ALA A 212 -9.09 -5.68 10.40
C ALA A 212 -9.87 -5.81 11.72
N LYS A 213 -9.25 -5.57 12.87
CA LYS A 213 -9.96 -5.54 14.17
C LYS A 213 -10.81 -4.27 14.28
N THR A 214 -10.23 -3.12 13.95
CA THR A 214 -10.93 -1.83 13.97
C THR A 214 -12.12 -1.83 13.01
N ALA A 215 -11.94 -2.28 11.77
CA ALA A 215 -13.01 -2.35 10.78
C ALA A 215 -14.20 -3.22 11.25
N ARG A 216 -13.94 -4.32 11.98
CA ARG A 216 -15.02 -5.13 12.58
C ARG A 216 -15.73 -4.40 13.72
N ALA A 217 -14.99 -3.72 14.58
CA ALA A 217 -15.54 -2.98 15.72
C ALA A 217 -16.40 -1.80 15.25
N GLU A 218 -15.93 -1.06 14.25
CA GLU A 218 -16.57 0.13 13.69
C GLU A 218 -17.52 -0.21 12.51
N ARG A 219 -17.65 -1.49 12.16
CA ARG A 219 -18.52 -2.01 11.08
C ARG A 219 -18.24 -1.38 9.70
N TRP A 220 -16.98 -1.08 9.42
CA TRP A 220 -16.55 -0.56 8.12
C TRP A 220 -16.61 -1.63 7.03
N GLU A 221 -16.83 -1.21 5.78
CA GLU A 221 -16.77 -2.10 4.62
C GLU A 221 -15.35 -2.67 4.49
N VAL A 222 -15.25 -3.98 4.21
CA VAL A 222 -13.95 -4.64 4.01
C VAL A 222 -13.93 -5.34 2.65
N LEU A 223 -13.05 -4.86 1.78
CA LEU A 223 -12.76 -5.44 0.47
C LEU A 223 -11.51 -6.35 0.54
N ARG A 224 -11.54 -7.50 -0.14
CA ARG A 224 -10.42 -8.46 -0.18
C ARG A 224 -10.14 -8.93 -1.60
N PHE A 225 -9.03 -8.46 -2.16
CA PHE A 225 -8.60 -8.74 -3.53
C PHE A 225 -7.33 -9.59 -3.60
N ASP A 226 -6.54 -9.63 -2.52
CA ASP A 226 -5.27 -10.36 -2.47
C ASP A 226 -5.41 -11.83 -2.91
N ARG A 227 -4.74 -12.16 -4.02
CA ARG A 227 -4.62 -13.53 -4.53
C ARG A 227 -3.60 -14.34 -3.71
N LEU A 228 -2.57 -13.68 -3.18
CA LEU A 228 -1.48 -14.32 -2.45
C LEU A 228 -1.93 -14.89 -1.10
N GLY A 229 -2.76 -14.16 -0.36
CA GLY A 229 -3.35 -14.65 0.90
C GLY A 229 -4.21 -15.91 0.72
N ARG A 230 -4.91 -16.02 -0.42
CA ARG A 230 -5.67 -17.24 -0.77
C ARG A 230 -4.75 -18.41 -1.11
N ARG A 231 -3.67 -18.18 -1.87
CA ARG A 231 -2.69 -19.23 -2.23
C ARG A 231 -1.87 -19.72 -1.03
N LEU A 232 -1.45 -18.83 -0.15
CA LEU A 232 -0.71 -19.20 1.07
C LEU A 232 -1.60 -19.94 2.06
N LYS A 233 -2.86 -19.53 2.25
CA LYS A 233 -3.83 -20.30 3.07
C LYS A 233 -4.14 -21.67 2.48
N ALA A 234 -4.25 -21.78 1.15
CA ALA A 234 -4.39 -23.06 0.47
C ALA A 234 -3.15 -23.95 0.65
N GLY A 235 -1.95 -23.38 0.57
CA GLY A 235 -0.68 -24.09 0.80
C GLY A 235 -0.51 -24.57 2.24
N VAL A 236 -0.85 -23.73 3.24
CA VAL A 236 -0.83 -24.12 4.67
C VAL A 236 -1.89 -25.19 4.96
N GLY A 237 -3.06 -25.12 4.34
CA GLY A 237 -4.08 -26.17 4.43
C GLY A 237 -3.63 -27.53 3.88
N LEU A 238 -2.88 -27.52 2.77
CA LEU A 238 -2.27 -28.74 2.20
C LEU A 238 -1.17 -29.33 3.10
N ILE A 239 -0.35 -28.49 3.74
CA ILE A 239 0.66 -28.95 4.71
C ILE A 239 -0.01 -29.53 5.97
N GLY A 240 -1.06 -28.88 6.48
CA GLY A 240 -1.84 -29.39 7.62
C GLY A 240 -2.50 -30.74 7.35
N ALA A 241 -3.04 -30.93 6.14
CA ALA A 241 -3.59 -32.23 5.70
C ALA A 241 -2.51 -33.31 5.55
N ALA A 242 -1.30 -32.97 5.10
CA ALA A 242 -0.19 -33.90 5.00
C ALA A 242 0.33 -34.36 6.38
N VAL A 243 0.33 -33.48 7.39
CA VAL A 243 0.70 -33.83 8.78
C VAL A 243 -0.35 -34.74 9.43
N ALA A 244 -1.64 -34.50 9.19
CA ALA A 244 -2.71 -35.39 9.65
C ALA A 244 -2.69 -36.76 8.93
N GLY A 245 -2.28 -36.81 7.66
CA GLY A 245 -2.13 -38.05 6.90
C GLY A 245 -0.90 -38.89 7.29
N GLY A 246 0.16 -38.27 7.83
CA GLY A 246 1.40 -38.94 8.23
C GLY A 246 1.26 -39.89 9.43
N ALA A 247 0.34 -39.61 10.34
CA ALA A 247 0.08 -40.51 11.48
C ALA A 247 -0.75 -41.76 11.09
N GLY A 248 -1.61 -41.64 10.07
CA GLY A 248 -2.47 -42.73 9.60
C GLY A 248 -1.72 -43.81 8.81
N SER A 249 -0.72 -43.42 8.00
CA SER A 249 0.06 -44.34 7.16
C SER A 249 1.02 -45.21 7.98
N ALA A 250 1.60 -44.69 9.07
CA ALA A 250 2.43 -45.47 9.99
C ALA A 250 1.60 -46.54 10.75
N ALA A 251 0.38 -46.20 11.19
CA ALA A 251 -0.51 -47.13 11.88
C ALA A 251 -1.00 -48.26 10.95
N LEU A 252 -1.30 -47.95 9.69
CA LEU A 252 -1.70 -48.94 8.68
C LEU A 252 -0.53 -49.87 8.29
N ALA A 253 0.69 -49.33 8.15
CA ALA A 253 1.88 -50.12 7.83
C ALA A 253 2.35 -51.01 9.01
N ALA A 254 2.11 -50.61 10.26
CA ALA A 254 2.37 -51.42 11.45
C ALA A 254 1.36 -52.57 11.61
N ARG A 255 0.08 -52.31 11.27
CA ARG A 255 -0.99 -53.33 11.35
C ARG A 255 -0.88 -54.40 10.26
N ALA A 256 -0.40 -54.03 9.07
CA ALA A 256 -0.10 -54.98 7.98
C ALA A 256 1.10 -55.90 8.30
N ARG A 257 2.13 -55.38 8.97
CA ARG A 257 3.31 -56.17 9.39
C ARG A 257 3.01 -57.16 10.51
N ARG A 258 2.14 -56.82 11.47
CA ARG A 258 1.70 -57.77 12.52
C ARG A 258 0.84 -58.92 11.98
N ARG A 259 0.05 -58.72 10.92
CA ARG A 259 -0.74 -59.79 10.30
C ARG A 259 0.07 -60.79 9.49
N ARG A 260 1.20 -60.37 8.88
CA ARG A 260 2.09 -61.29 8.14
C ARG A 260 2.97 -62.19 9.04
N GLY A 261 3.22 -61.80 10.29
CA GLY A 261 3.98 -62.61 11.25
C GLY A 261 3.19 -63.75 11.92
N LEU A 262 1.85 -63.74 11.85
CA LEU A 262 0.97 -64.73 12.47
C LEU A 262 0.58 -65.89 11.54
N ILE A 263 0.87 -65.80 10.24
CA ILE A 263 0.58 -66.85 9.24
C ILE A 263 1.80 -67.76 8.98
N GLY A 264 3.00 -67.39 9.47
CA GLY A 264 4.24 -68.15 9.29
C GLY A 264 4.60 -69.17 10.39
N LYS A 265 3.68 -69.47 11.33
CA LYS A 265 3.92 -70.40 12.46
C LYS A 265 2.95 -71.58 12.53
N LEU A 266 2.34 -71.96 11.41
CA LEU A 266 1.62 -73.22 11.25
C LEU A 266 2.17 -73.95 10.00
N ARG A 267 3.38 -74.48 10.15
CA ARG A 267 3.91 -75.61 9.40
C ARG A 267 4.99 -76.28 10.24
#